data_AF-A0A7S4KJA9-F1
#
_entry.id   AF-A0A7S4KJA9-F1
#
_cell.length_a   1.000
_cell.length_b   1.000
_cell.length_c   1.000
_cell.angle_alpha   90.00
_cell.angle_beta   90.00
_cell.angle_gamma   90.00
#
_symmetry.space_group_name_H-M   'P 1'
#
loop_
_entity.id
_entity.type
_entity.pdbx_description
1 polymer ?
#
loop_
_entity_poly.entity_id
_entity_poly.type
_entity_poly.pdbx_seq_one_letter_code
_entity_poly.pdbx_strand_id
1 'polypeptide(L)'
;SACPDIDGFLVGGASLKPEFADIVSAISVAKAPKKSAFDKLQLSSVDVKGKRVLIRVDFNVPQDKKDPTVITNTARIEGAMPTIQYALDKGAKSVVLMSHLGRPDGTAQAKYSMKPVVPYLETIAGKKVTFLADCVGKDVEAACADPPSGSIILLENLRYHVEEEGKGVDAEGNKVKADKAKVTEFRASLAKLGDIYVNDAFGTAHRAHSSMVGDGYSVKASGLLVAKELTAFAKILDTPVKPVLAILGGAKVSDKILLIENMLDKVDKMIIGGGMAFTFLKVTNNLEIGSSLFDEEGAKIVPKLMEKAKACGVEIVLPVDFVTSSKFGEDGAIETATLASGVKDGMMGLDCGPESIKLNAAAIKASKTIIWNGPMGV
;
A
#
# COMPACT_ATOMS: atom_id res chain seq x y z
N SER A 1 -50.64 6.06 -18.86
CA SER A 1 -49.60 6.40 -17.86
C SER A 1 -48.42 5.48 -18.07
N ALA A 2 -47.38 5.94 -18.77
CA ALA A 2 -46.16 5.17 -18.95
C ALA A 2 -45.22 5.46 -17.76
N CYS A 3 -44.85 4.43 -17.01
CA CYS A 3 -43.76 4.51 -16.05
C CYS A 3 -42.41 4.46 -16.79
N PRO A 4 -41.35 5.12 -16.27
CA PRO A 4 -40.02 5.03 -16.84
C PRO A 4 -39.38 3.68 -16.45
N ASP A 5 -38.86 2.96 -17.45
CA ASP A 5 -38.04 1.76 -17.24
C ASP A 5 -36.55 2.13 -17.19
N ILE A 6 -35.80 1.36 -16.41
CA ILE A 6 -34.57 1.75 -15.69
C ILE A 6 -33.36 2.15 -16.55
N ASP A 7 -33.38 2.03 -17.88
CA ASP A 7 -32.17 2.24 -18.71
C ASP A 7 -32.32 3.27 -19.86
N GLY A 8 -33.34 4.13 -19.81
CA GLY A 8 -33.41 5.30 -20.70
C GLY A 8 -33.63 5.01 -22.19
N PHE A 9 -33.95 3.78 -22.57
CA PHE A 9 -34.40 3.43 -23.92
C PHE A 9 -35.93 3.46 -23.98
N LEU A 10 -36.49 4.44 -24.70
CA LEU A 10 -37.90 4.42 -25.10
C LEU A 10 -38.10 3.36 -26.19
N VAL A 11 -38.62 2.19 -25.81
CA VAL A 11 -39.09 1.19 -26.78
C VAL A 11 -40.62 1.19 -26.74
N GLY A 12 -41.24 1.90 -27.67
CA GLY A 12 -42.68 1.89 -27.82
C GLY A 12 -43.16 0.53 -28.31
N GLY A 13 -43.92 -0.20 -27.49
CA GLY A 13 -44.99 -1.16 -27.85
C GLY A 13 -44.72 -2.32 -28.82
N ALA A 14 -43.56 -2.42 -29.45
CA ALA A 14 -43.22 -3.48 -30.39
C ALA A 14 -42.09 -4.34 -29.81
N SER A 15 -42.32 -5.66 -29.76
CA SER A 15 -41.31 -6.64 -29.37
C SER A 15 -40.02 -6.39 -30.16
N LEU A 16 -38.91 -6.13 -29.44
CA LEU A 16 -37.58 -5.98 -30.04
C LEU A 16 -37.28 -7.20 -30.91
N LYS A 17 -36.83 -6.97 -32.14
CA LYS A 17 -36.33 -8.05 -33.00
C LYS A 17 -35.14 -8.73 -32.31
N PRO A 18 -34.96 -10.06 -32.45
CA PRO A 18 -33.92 -10.81 -31.75
C PRO A 18 -32.51 -10.21 -31.89
N GLU A 19 -32.18 -9.73 -33.09
CA GLU A 19 -30.92 -9.07 -33.42
C GLU A 19 -30.64 -7.80 -32.60
N PHE A 20 -31.68 -7.05 -32.19
CA PHE A 20 -31.54 -5.88 -31.33
C PHE A 20 -31.47 -6.25 -29.85
N ALA A 21 -32.11 -7.34 -29.42
CA ALA A 21 -32.01 -7.84 -28.05
C ALA A 21 -30.58 -8.28 -27.72
N ASP A 22 -29.89 -8.92 -28.66
CA ASP A 22 -28.49 -9.32 -28.51
C ASP A 22 -27.55 -8.11 -28.45
N ILE A 23 -27.81 -7.07 -29.25
CA ILE A 23 -27.04 -5.81 -29.21
C ILE A 23 -27.28 -5.07 -27.89
N VAL A 24 -28.52 -4.95 -27.43
CA VAL A 24 -28.84 -4.31 -26.13
C VAL A 24 -28.26 -5.13 -24.97
N SER A 25 -28.32 -6.45 -25.03
CA SER A 25 -27.69 -7.34 -24.05
C SER A 25 -26.17 -7.17 -24.03
N ALA A 26 -25.52 -7.15 -25.19
CA ALA A 26 -24.08 -6.91 -25.30
C ALA A 26 -23.68 -5.51 -24.79
N ILE A 27 -24.49 -4.48 -25.07
CA ILE A 27 -24.29 -3.13 -24.54
C ILE A 27 -24.50 -3.09 -23.02
N SER A 28 -25.50 -3.80 -22.48
CA SER A 28 -25.72 -3.92 -21.03
C SER A 28 -24.63 -4.70 -20.32
N VAL A 29 -24.09 -5.77 -20.94
CA VAL A 29 -22.92 -6.50 -20.42
C VAL A 29 -21.66 -5.64 -20.48
N ALA A 30 -21.50 -4.81 -21.52
CA ALA A 30 -20.41 -3.85 -21.62
C ALA A 30 -20.55 -2.65 -20.65
N LYS A 31 -21.78 -2.28 -20.29
CA LYS A 31 -22.12 -1.21 -19.32
C LYS A 31 -22.26 -1.70 -17.88
N ALA A 32 -22.38 -3.00 -17.64
CA ALA A 32 -22.42 -3.55 -16.30
C ALA A 32 -21.16 -3.06 -15.57
N PRO A 33 -21.30 -2.38 -14.41
CA PRO A 33 -20.15 -1.89 -13.70
C PRO A 33 -19.24 -3.08 -13.41
N LYS A 34 -18.03 -3.09 -13.99
CA LYS A 34 -17.02 -4.07 -13.64
C LYS A 34 -16.90 -4.02 -12.12
N LYS A 35 -17.25 -5.12 -11.45
CA LYS A 35 -17.12 -5.21 -10.00
C LYS A 35 -15.69 -4.84 -9.66
N SER A 36 -15.52 -3.73 -8.95
CA SER A 36 -14.20 -3.19 -8.63
C SER A 36 -13.36 -4.30 -7.99
N ALA A 37 -12.08 -4.39 -8.37
CA ALA A 37 -11.15 -5.28 -7.67
C ALA A 37 -11.09 -4.96 -6.16
N PHE A 38 -11.50 -3.75 -5.77
CA PHE A 38 -11.51 -3.21 -4.42
C PHE A 38 -12.86 -3.34 -3.70
N ASP A 39 -13.92 -3.81 -4.38
CA ASP A 39 -15.22 -4.11 -3.75
C ASP A 39 -15.12 -5.43 -2.95
N LYS A 40 -14.59 -5.32 -1.73
CA LYS A 40 -14.37 -6.43 -0.79
C LYS A 40 -15.33 -6.32 0.40
N LEU A 41 -15.66 -7.47 0.99
CA LEU A 41 -16.44 -7.52 2.23
C LEU A 41 -15.71 -6.73 3.33
N GLN A 42 -16.43 -5.82 3.98
CA GLN A 42 -15.90 -4.97 5.05
C GLN A 42 -16.44 -5.45 6.40
N LEU A 43 -15.67 -5.24 7.47
CA LEU A 43 -16.08 -5.56 8.84
C LEU A 43 -17.41 -4.90 9.22
N SER A 44 -17.69 -3.72 8.67
CA SER A 44 -18.95 -2.99 8.89
C SER A 44 -20.20 -3.76 8.43
N SER A 45 -20.04 -4.69 7.49
CA SER A 45 -21.10 -5.52 6.92
C SER A 45 -21.14 -6.95 7.47
N VAL A 46 -20.39 -7.24 8.53
CA VAL A 46 -20.31 -8.56 9.15
C VAL A 46 -20.93 -8.52 10.55
N ASP A 47 -21.77 -9.51 10.87
CA ASP A 47 -22.27 -9.71 12.23
C ASP A 47 -21.20 -10.37 13.10
N VAL A 48 -20.61 -9.57 13.99
CA VAL A 48 -19.56 -10.01 14.92
C VAL A 48 -20.11 -10.36 16.31
N LYS A 49 -21.41 -10.20 16.57
CA LYS A 49 -21.96 -10.33 17.92
C LYS A 49 -21.76 -11.76 18.46
N GLY A 50 -21.12 -11.86 19.63
CA GLY A 50 -20.78 -13.12 20.28
C GLY A 50 -19.69 -13.94 19.56
N LYS A 51 -19.08 -13.41 18.50
CA LYS A 51 -18.01 -14.07 17.73
C LYS A 51 -16.63 -13.67 18.21
N ARG A 52 -15.67 -14.56 18.01
CA ARG A 52 -14.24 -14.29 18.18
C ARG A 52 -13.70 -13.74 16.87
N VAL A 53 -13.08 -12.58 16.88
CA VAL A 53 -12.59 -11.91 15.66
C VAL A 53 -11.07 -11.93 15.66
N LEU A 54 -10.46 -12.65 14.71
CA LEU A 54 -9.02 -12.62 14.48
C LEU A 54 -8.69 -11.47 13.51
N ILE A 55 -7.88 -10.52 13.96
CA ILE A 55 -7.52 -9.32 13.20
C ILE A 55 -6.01 -9.32 12.91
N ARG A 56 -5.66 -9.28 11.62
CA ARG A 56 -4.29 -9.02 11.15
C ARG A 56 -4.07 -7.51 11.13
N VAL A 57 -3.26 -6.99 12.07
CA VAL A 57 -2.95 -5.57 12.20
C VAL A 57 -1.49 -5.28 11.80
N ASP A 58 -1.18 -4.03 11.47
CA ASP A 58 0.20 -3.58 11.26
C ASP A 58 0.74 -2.90 12.52
N PHE A 59 1.31 -3.67 13.44
CA PHE A 59 2.07 -3.15 14.59
C PHE A 59 3.59 -3.22 14.37
N ASN A 60 4.06 -3.11 13.12
CA ASN A 60 5.48 -2.97 12.84
C ASN A 60 5.94 -1.52 13.12
N VAL A 61 6.01 -1.18 14.40
CA VAL A 61 6.33 0.16 14.92
C VAL A 61 7.84 0.39 15.04
N PRO A 62 8.34 1.61 14.82
CA PRO A 62 9.74 1.91 15.07
C PRO A 62 10.01 1.91 16.58
N GLN A 63 11.05 1.21 16.98
CA GLN A 63 11.54 1.16 18.35
C GLN A 63 12.76 2.09 18.52
N ASP A 64 13.03 2.52 19.74
CA ASP A 64 14.23 3.30 20.04
C ASP A 64 15.49 2.50 19.73
N LYS A 65 16.52 3.17 19.20
CA LYS A 65 17.77 2.53 18.76
C LYS A 65 18.58 1.96 19.93
N LYS A 66 18.43 2.53 21.13
CA LYS A 66 19.14 2.13 22.36
C LYS A 66 18.31 1.18 23.20
N ASP A 67 16.99 1.39 23.24
CA ASP A 67 16.06 0.52 23.97
C ASP A 67 14.91 0.03 23.06
N PRO A 68 14.98 -1.20 22.54
CA PRO A 68 13.95 -1.75 21.67
C PRO A 68 12.59 -1.91 22.40
N THR A 69 12.52 -1.79 23.73
CA THR A 69 11.23 -1.83 24.44
C THR A 69 10.46 -0.51 24.36
N VAL A 70 11.10 0.57 23.89
CA VAL A 70 10.47 1.89 23.76
C VAL A 70 9.98 2.09 22.34
N ILE A 71 8.68 2.33 22.17
CA ILE A 71 8.06 2.66 20.89
C ILE A 71 8.22 4.16 20.63
N THR A 72 8.79 4.53 19.49
CA THR A 72 9.06 5.94 19.13
C THR A 72 7.95 6.58 18.29
N ASN A 73 7.09 5.77 17.67
CA ASN A 73 5.93 6.24 16.91
C ASN A 73 4.77 5.26 17.04
N THR A 74 3.65 5.75 17.55
CA THR A 74 2.45 4.99 17.89
C THR A 74 1.37 4.98 16.81
N ALA A 75 1.55 5.72 15.72
CA ALA A 75 0.53 5.95 14.69
C ALA A 75 -0.03 4.65 14.08
N ARG A 76 0.80 3.61 13.99
CA ARG A 76 0.41 2.28 13.51
C ARG A 76 -0.54 1.55 14.47
N ILE A 77 -0.32 1.71 15.78
CA ILE A 77 -1.19 1.12 16.80
C ILE A 77 -2.52 1.87 16.83
N GLU A 78 -2.45 3.19 16.87
CA GLU A 78 -3.62 4.08 16.79
C GLU A 78 -4.46 3.83 15.52
N GLY A 79 -3.80 3.59 14.38
CA GLY A 79 -4.46 3.32 13.10
C GLY A 79 -5.34 2.06 13.09
N ALA A 80 -5.03 1.05 13.91
CA ALA A 80 -5.84 -0.17 14.04
C ALA A 80 -7.01 -0.04 15.03
N MET A 81 -6.96 0.96 15.93
CA MET A 81 -7.96 1.12 16.99
C MET A 81 -9.40 1.26 16.50
N PRO A 82 -9.69 1.98 15.39
CA PRO A 82 -11.06 2.03 14.87
C PRO A 82 -11.65 0.64 14.59
N THR A 83 -10.86 -0.27 14.03
CA THR A 83 -11.30 -1.64 13.73
C THR A 83 -11.50 -2.46 15.01
N ILE A 84 -10.57 -2.35 15.96
CA ILE A 84 -10.62 -3.06 17.25
C ILE A 84 -11.87 -2.62 18.04
N GLN A 85 -12.04 -1.30 18.19
CA GLN A 85 -13.16 -0.74 18.93
C GLN A 85 -14.50 -1.08 18.25
N TYR A 86 -14.57 -1.00 16.92
CA TYR A 86 -15.79 -1.36 16.19
C TYR A 86 -16.22 -2.80 16.46
N ALA A 87 -15.29 -3.77 16.43
CA ALA A 87 -15.61 -5.16 16.73
C ALA A 87 -16.15 -5.33 18.16
N LEU A 88 -15.50 -4.70 19.15
CA LEU A 88 -15.92 -4.76 20.55
C LEU A 88 -17.28 -4.10 20.78
N ASP A 89 -17.52 -2.91 20.21
CA ASP A 89 -18.78 -2.16 20.33
C ASP A 89 -19.96 -2.89 19.70
N LYS A 90 -19.71 -3.67 18.63
CA LYS A 90 -20.69 -4.54 18.01
C LYS A 90 -20.89 -5.87 18.73
N GLY A 91 -20.26 -6.04 19.90
CA GLY A 91 -20.48 -7.15 20.81
C GLY A 91 -19.69 -8.40 20.43
N ALA A 92 -18.54 -8.26 19.77
CA ALA A 92 -17.61 -9.39 19.61
C ALA A 92 -17.27 -9.99 20.97
N LYS A 93 -17.26 -11.33 21.05
CA LYS A 93 -16.85 -12.06 22.25
C LYS A 93 -15.39 -11.76 22.60
N SER A 94 -14.52 -11.71 21.60
CA SER A 94 -13.13 -11.31 21.76
C SER A 94 -12.55 -10.78 20.46
N VAL A 95 -11.48 -9.99 20.61
CA VAL A 95 -10.61 -9.58 19.52
C VAL A 95 -9.23 -10.19 19.75
N VAL A 96 -8.79 -11.02 18.81
CA VAL A 96 -7.46 -11.62 18.79
C VAL A 96 -6.62 -10.89 17.75
N LEU A 97 -5.52 -10.28 18.16
CA LEU A 97 -4.65 -9.46 17.33
C LEU A 97 -3.39 -10.26 16.98
N MET A 98 -3.08 -10.31 15.69
CA MET A 98 -1.81 -10.87 15.21
C MET A 98 -1.06 -9.84 14.39
N SER A 99 0.23 -9.66 14.67
CA SER A 99 1.10 -8.70 13.96
C SER A 99 2.48 -9.30 13.63
N HIS A 100 3.34 -8.54 12.97
CA HIS A 100 4.77 -8.81 12.89
C HIS A 100 5.54 -7.54 13.23
N LEU A 101 6.77 -7.70 13.73
CA LEU A 101 7.67 -6.59 14.04
C LEU A 101 9.05 -6.94 13.50
N GLY A 102 9.65 -6.01 12.76
CA GLY A 102 10.98 -6.18 12.20
C GLY A 102 11.13 -7.40 11.29
N ARG A 103 12.33 -7.97 11.32
CA ARG A 103 12.76 -9.12 10.50
C ARG A 103 13.48 -10.14 11.39
N PRO A 104 12.71 -10.95 12.15
CA PRO A 104 13.26 -12.07 12.93
C PRO A 104 13.63 -13.29 12.08
N ASP A 105 13.30 -13.28 10.78
CA ASP A 105 13.68 -14.32 9.80
C ASP A 105 13.32 -15.77 10.21
N GLY A 106 12.19 -15.97 10.90
CA GLY A 106 11.71 -17.30 11.32
C GLY A 106 12.31 -17.80 12.63
N THR A 107 12.93 -16.93 13.43
CA THR A 107 13.52 -17.28 14.74
C THR A 107 13.07 -16.32 15.83
N ALA A 108 12.83 -16.82 17.04
CA ALA A 108 12.45 -15.97 18.17
C ALA A 108 13.62 -15.07 18.59
N GLN A 109 13.42 -13.75 18.55
CA GLN A 109 14.43 -12.75 18.89
C GLN A 109 13.84 -11.65 19.77
N ALA A 110 14.30 -11.54 21.03
CA ALA A 110 13.72 -10.63 22.03
C ALA A 110 13.49 -9.18 21.56
N LYS A 111 14.41 -8.64 20.74
CA LYS A 111 14.30 -7.28 20.16
C LYS A 111 13.04 -7.06 19.31
N TYR A 112 12.49 -8.12 18.73
CA TYR A 112 11.32 -8.09 17.84
C TYR A 112 10.05 -8.63 18.51
N SER A 113 10.01 -8.72 19.85
CA SER A 113 8.80 -9.12 20.56
C SER A 113 7.69 -8.08 20.40
N MET A 114 6.45 -8.54 20.40
CA MET A 114 5.23 -7.72 20.45
C MET A 114 4.92 -7.20 21.84
N LYS A 115 5.57 -7.73 22.88
CA LYS A 115 5.31 -7.35 24.27
C LYS A 115 5.37 -5.84 24.54
N PRO A 116 6.30 -5.05 23.95
CA PRO A 116 6.33 -3.59 24.10
C PRO A 116 5.07 -2.85 23.62
N VAL A 117 4.26 -3.46 22.75
CA VAL A 117 3.01 -2.87 22.25
C VAL A 117 1.91 -2.88 23.32
N VAL A 118 1.96 -3.85 24.25
CA VAL A 118 0.90 -4.11 25.23
C VAL A 118 0.55 -2.89 26.09
N PRO A 119 1.50 -2.21 26.77
CA PRO A 119 1.15 -1.12 27.69
C PRO A 119 0.48 0.06 26.99
N TYR A 120 0.94 0.38 25.79
CA TYR A 120 0.35 1.46 25.00
C TYR A 120 -1.03 1.07 24.46
N LEU A 121 -1.19 -0.16 23.96
CA LEU A 121 -2.48 -0.67 23.51
C LEU A 121 -3.52 -0.70 24.64
N GLU A 122 -3.13 -1.12 25.85
CA GLU A 122 -4.00 -1.08 27.03
C GLU A 122 -4.46 0.35 27.36
N THR A 123 -3.52 1.31 27.27
CA THR A 123 -3.80 2.72 27.54
C THR A 123 -4.86 3.27 26.59
N ILE A 124 -4.71 3.04 25.28
CA ILE A 124 -5.64 3.60 24.29
C ILE A 124 -6.94 2.79 24.15
N ALA A 125 -6.92 1.49 24.46
CA ALA A 125 -8.11 0.65 24.45
C ALA A 125 -8.95 0.78 25.74
N GLY A 126 -8.37 1.34 26.81
CA GLY A 126 -9.03 1.42 28.13
C GLY A 126 -9.37 0.05 28.71
N LYS A 127 -8.67 -1.01 28.28
CA LYS A 127 -8.93 -2.41 28.61
C LYS A 127 -7.61 -3.15 28.75
N LYS A 128 -7.58 -4.14 29.64
CA LYS A 128 -6.46 -5.08 29.75
C LYS A 128 -6.28 -5.86 28.46
N VAL A 129 -5.03 -6.05 28.04
CA VAL A 129 -4.66 -6.85 26.88
C VAL A 129 -3.96 -8.11 27.38
N THR A 130 -4.50 -9.28 27.04
CA THR A 130 -3.85 -10.56 27.31
C THR A 130 -2.77 -10.79 26.26
N PHE A 131 -1.51 -10.80 26.69
CA PHE A 131 -0.40 -11.15 25.81
C PHE A 131 -0.11 -12.65 25.86
N LEU A 132 0.00 -13.29 24.70
CA LEU A 132 0.40 -14.70 24.58
C LEU A 132 1.83 -14.76 24.03
N ALA A 133 2.66 -15.61 24.64
CA ALA A 133 4.09 -15.71 24.30
C ALA A 133 4.38 -16.41 22.95
N ASP A 134 3.33 -16.89 22.28
CA ASP A 134 3.37 -17.49 20.96
C ASP A 134 2.10 -17.07 20.17
N CYS A 135 2.05 -17.38 18.88
CA CYS A 135 0.92 -17.09 18.01
C CYS A 135 0.15 -18.33 17.53
N VAL A 136 0.67 -19.53 17.78
CA VAL A 136 0.05 -20.81 17.40
C VAL A 136 0.28 -21.85 18.49
N GLY A 137 -0.35 -23.02 18.33
CA GLY A 137 -0.16 -24.15 19.23
C GLY A 137 -1.22 -24.27 20.33
N LYS A 138 -1.17 -25.37 21.09
CA LYS A 138 -2.26 -25.78 21.98
C LYS A 138 -2.62 -24.74 23.04
N ASP A 139 -1.62 -24.09 23.63
CA ASP A 139 -1.85 -23.11 24.70
C ASP A 139 -2.51 -21.83 24.16
N VAL A 140 -2.08 -21.39 22.97
CA VAL A 140 -2.68 -20.24 22.27
C VAL A 140 -4.10 -20.55 21.83
N GLU A 141 -4.32 -21.73 21.25
CA GLU A 141 -5.64 -22.21 20.83
C GLU A 141 -6.60 -22.30 22.03
N ALA A 142 -6.15 -22.84 23.17
CA ALA A 142 -6.95 -22.94 24.38
C ALA A 142 -7.30 -21.56 24.96
N ALA A 143 -6.32 -20.64 25.02
CA ALA A 143 -6.55 -19.27 25.50
C ALA A 143 -7.55 -18.48 24.62
N CYS A 144 -7.59 -18.78 23.31
CA CYS A 144 -8.50 -18.13 22.37
C CYS A 144 -9.84 -18.87 22.19
N ALA A 145 -10.02 -20.07 22.74
CA ALA A 145 -11.23 -20.88 22.53
C ALA A 145 -12.48 -20.24 23.17
N ASP A 146 -12.35 -19.82 24.43
CA ASP A 146 -13.46 -19.26 25.21
C ASP A 146 -12.98 -18.15 26.18
N PRO A 147 -12.46 -17.03 25.67
CA PRO A 147 -12.04 -15.92 26.53
C PRO A 147 -13.26 -15.16 27.09
N PRO A 148 -13.09 -14.43 28.22
CA PRO A 148 -14.11 -13.53 28.75
C PRO A 148 -14.63 -12.55 27.70
N SER A 149 -15.92 -12.26 27.72
CA SER A 149 -16.53 -11.36 26.73
C SER A 149 -15.89 -9.96 26.73
N GLY A 150 -15.58 -9.45 25.55
CA GLY A 150 -14.88 -8.18 25.34
C GLY A 150 -13.37 -8.23 25.58
N SER A 151 -12.78 -9.43 25.61
CA SER A 151 -11.34 -9.63 25.75
C SER A 151 -10.57 -9.15 24.52
N ILE A 152 -9.40 -8.54 24.76
CA ILE A 152 -8.40 -8.22 23.74
C ILE A 152 -7.19 -9.11 24.00
N ILE A 153 -6.79 -9.88 23.00
CA ILE A 153 -5.65 -10.80 23.07
C ILE A 153 -4.64 -10.37 22.00
N LEU A 154 -3.37 -10.17 22.40
CA LEU A 154 -2.27 -9.92 21.48
C LEU A 154 -1.36 -11.14 21.43
N LEU A 155 -1.20 -11.70 20.23
CA LEU A 155 -0.27 -12.79 19.99
C LEU A 155 1.17 -12.27 19.85
N GLU A 156 2.14 -13.15 20.09
CA GLU A 156 3.54 -12.87 19.77
C GLU A 156 3.76 -12.75 18.25
N ASN A 157 4.92 -12.22 17.86
CA ASN A 157 5.33 -11.93 16.50
C ASN A 157 5.22 -13.15 15.56
N LEU A 158 4.34 -13.06 14.55
CA LEU A 158 4.14 -14.16 13.59
C LEU A 158 5.42 -14.57 12.85
N ARG A 159 6.35 -13.64 12.63
CA ARG A 159 7.60 -13.93 11.90
C ARG A 159 8.64 -14.66 12.75
N TYR A 160 8.35 -14.97 14.01
CA TYR A 160 9.13 -15.97 14.76
C TYR A 160 8.96 -17.38 14.19
N HIS A 161 7.92 -17.61 13.38
CA HIS A 161 7.69 -18.85 12.67
C HIS A 161 8.04 -18.67 11.18
N VAL A 162 8.90 -19.55 10.65
CA VAL A 162 9.32 -19.50 9.24
C VAL A 162 8.14 -19.70 8.28
N GLU A 163 7.08 -20.35 8.77
CA GLU A 163 5.83 -20.65 8.09
C GLU A 163 5.01 -19.38 7.75
N GLU A 164 5.25 -18.25 8.42
CA GLU A 164 4.58 -16.98 8.11
C GLU A 164 5.02 -16.45 6.75
N GLU A 165 6.33 -16.32 6.53
CA GLU A 165 6.89 -15.80 5.26
C GLU A 165 7.19 -16.92 4.24
N GLY A 166 7.15 -18.18 4.69
CA GLY A 166 7.51 -19.36 3.90
C GLY A 166 9.01 -19.53 3.68
N LYS A 167 9.83 -18.64 4.24
CA LYS A 167 11.29 -18.61 4.15
C LYS A 167 11.88 -17.86 5.34
N GLY A 168 13.11 -18.17 5.69
CA GLY A 168 13.80 -17.58 6.83
C GLY A 168 15.30 -17.87 6.80
N VAL A 169 15.94 -17.75 7.96
CA VAL A 169 17.37 -17.98 8.15
C VAL A 169 17.57 -18.88 9.37
N ASP A 170 18.42 -19.90 9.26
CA ASP A 170 18.78 -20.76 10.41
C ASP A 170 19.82 -20.09 11.33
N ALA A 171 20.21 -20.78 12.41
CA ALA A 171 21.18 -20.26 13.36
C ALA A 171 22.57 -20.03 12.74
N GLU A 172 22.88 -20.75 11.66
CA GLU A 172 24.12 -20.68 10.91
C GLU A 172 24.12 -19.63 9.80
N GLY A 173 22.99 -18.94 9.57
CA GLY A 173 22.86 -17.89 8.56
C GLY A 173 22.46 -18.38 7.17
N ASN A 174 22.09 -19.65 7.01
CA ASN A 174 21.65 -20.20 5.73
C ASN A 174 20.18 -19.92 5.47
N LYS A 175 19.83 -19.74 4.20
CA LYS A 175 18.43 -19.55 3.78
C LYS A 175 17.64 -20.84 3.95
N VAL A 176 16.58 -20.77 4.73
CA VAL A 176 15.63 -21.87 4.94
C VAL A 176 14.33 -21.58 4.19
N LYS A 177 13.69 -22.62 3.68
CA LYS A 177 12.34 -22.58 3.12
C LYS A 177 11.44 -23.47 3.96
N ALA A 178 10.27 -22.95 4.34
CA ALA A 178 9.32 -23.72 5.13
C ALA A 178 8.76 -24.90 4.31
N ASP A 179 8.58 -26.04 4.96
CA ASP A 179 7.83 -27.16 4.39
C ASP A 179 6.36 -26.73 4.19
N LYS A 180 5.78 -27.06 3.02
CA LYS A 180 4.37 -26.78 2.72
C LYS A 180 3.42 -27.43 3.74
N ALA A 181 3.75 -28.61 4.25
CA ALA A 181 2.95 -29.28 5.28
C ALA A 181 2.94 -28.44 6.58
N LYS A 182 4.12 -27.94 7.00
CA LYS A 182 4.27 -27.05 8.16
C LYS A 182 3.52 -25.72 7.99
N VAL A 183 3.58 -25.11 6.80
CA VAL A 183 2.79 -23.91 6.48
C VAL A 183 1.30 -24.18 6.62
N THR A 184 0.83 -25.36 6.19
CA THR A 184 -0.57 -25.77 6.30
C THR A 184 -0.98 -25.96 7.77
N GLU A 185 -0.14 -26.62 8.58
CA GLU A 185 -0.35 -26.78 10.02
C GLU A 185 -0.41 -25.42 10.74
N PHE A 186 0.51 -24.50 10.41
CA PHE A 186 0.55 -23.15 10.97
C PHE A 186 -0.74 -22.37 10.67
N ARG A 187 -1.19 -22.39 9.41
CA ARG A 187 -2.46 -21.76 9.00
C ARG A 187 -3.66 -22.41 9.68
N ALA A 188 -3.68 -23.73 9.83
CA ALA A 188 -4.74 -24.44 10.53
C ALA A 188 -4.81 -24.08 12.02
N SER A 189 -3.68 -23.80 12.67
CA SER A 189 -3.66 -23.30 14.05
C SER A 189 -4.21 -21.88 14.14
N LEU A 190 -3.79 -20.97 13.24
CA LEU A 190 -4.35 -19.61 13.15
C LEU A 190 -5.87 -19.62 12.90
N ALA A 191 -6.37 -20.58 12.11
CA ALA A 191 -7.79 -20.73 11.80
C ALA A 191 -8.67 -21.07 13.01
N LYS A 192 -8.11 -21.56 14.11
CA LYS A 192 -8.85 -21.89 15.34
C LYS A 192 -9.01 -20.69 16.29
N LEU A 193 -8.26 -19.62 16.06
CA LEU A 193 -8.16 -18.49 16.99
C LEU A 193 -9.34 -17.53 16.92
N GLY A 194 -10.16 -17.62 15.87
CA GLY A 194 -11.36 -16.82 15.70
C GLY A 194 -12.43 -17.57 14.92
N ASP A 195 -13.59 -16.93 14.79
CA ASP A 195 -14.69 -17.37 13.93
C ASP A 195 -14.74 -16.52 12.64
N ILE A 196 -14.19 -15.29 12.71
CA ILE A 196 -14.13 -14.32 11.61
C ILE A 196 -12.69 -13.84 11.45
N TYR A 197 -12.21 -13.77 10.22
CA TYR A 197 -10.92 -13.19 9.88
C TYR A 197 -11.09 -11.76 9.33
N VAL A 198 -10.32 -10.83 9.88
CA VAL A 198 -10.26 -9.44 9.45
C VAL A 198 -8.83 -9.07 9.09
N ASN A 199 -8.61 -8.57 7.89
CA ASN A 199 -7.33 -8.01 7.48
C ASN A 199 -7.37 -6.49 7.58
N ASP A 200 -6.57 -5.93 8.50
CA ASP A 200 -6.40 -4.50 8.69
C ASP A 200 -4.94 -4.04 8.48
N ALA A 201 -4.14 -4.83 7.76
CA ALA A 201 -2.72 -4.60 7.53
C ALA A 201 -2.40 -4.36 6.03
N PHE A 202 -2.83 -3.21 5.49
CA PHE A 202 -2.65 -2.88 4.06
C PHE A 202 -1.18 -2.97 3.60
N GLY A 203 -0.25 -2.51 4.44
CA GLY A 203 1.19 -2.53 4.16
C GLY A 203 1.77 -3.93 3.89
N THR A 204 1.08 -5.00 4.30
CA THR A 204 1.51 -6.40 4.09
C THR A 204 0.65 -7.13 3.05
N ALA A 205 -0.41 -6.50 2.52
CA ALA A 205 -1.37 -7.12 1.59
C ALA A 205 -0.77 -7.55 0.24
N HIS A 206 0.37 -6.97 -0.15
CA HIS A 206 1.11 -7.38 -1.36
C HIS A 206 1.84 -8.72 -1.22
N ARG A 207 1.80 -9.35 -0.03
CA ARG A 207 2.54 -10.59 0.27
C ARG A 207 1.59 -11.76 0.49
N ALA A 208 1.93 -12.91 -0.10
CA ALA A 208 1.20 -14.16 0.09
C ALA A 208 1.60 -14.90 1.38
N HIS A 209 1.81 -14.16 2.48
CA HIS A 209 2.16 -14.73 3.78
C HIS A 209 0.96 -15.45 4.41
N SER A 210 1.23 -16.35 5.35
CA SER A 210 0.19 -17.20 5.97
C SER A 210 -0.92 -16.40 6.64
N SER A 211 -0.57 -15.34 7.36
CA SER A 211 -1.54 -14.45 8.00
C SER A 211 -2.37 -13.57 7.06
N MET A 212 -1.99 -13.45 5.79
CA MET A 212 -2.60 -12.51 4.84
C MET A 212 -3.74 -13.12 4.02
N VAL A 213 -3.78 -14.45 3.92
CA VAL A 213 -4.71 -15.17 3.02
C VAL A 213 -6.03 -15.55 3.71
N GLY A 214 -6.05 -15.60 5.05
CA GLY A 214 -7.22 -15.97 5.83
C GLY A 214 -7.66 -17.42 5.60
N ASP A 215 -6.72 -18.33 5.33
CA ASP A 215 -7.02 -19.74 5.07
C ASP A 215 -7.75 -20.38 6.26
N GLY A 216 -8.78 -21.18 5.96
CA GLY A 216 -9.62 -21.83 6.96
C GLY A 216 -10.83 -21.02 7.43
N TYR A 217 -10.94 -19.73 7.07
CA TYR A 217 -12.08 -18.89 7.44
C TYR A 217 -13.14 -18.80 6.33
N SER A 218 -14.41 -18.99 6.71
CA SER A 218 -15.55 -18.77 5.82
C SER A 218 -15.88 -17.29 5.63
N VAL A 219 -15.70 -16.48 6.68
CA VAL A 219 -15.89 -15.02 6.65
C VAL A 219 -14.54 -14.33 6.71
N LYS A 220 -14.22 -13.60 5.62
CA LYS A 220 -13.00 -12.80 5.48
C LYS A 220 -13.39 -11.38 5.11
N ALA A 221 -12.99 -10.42 5.93
CA ALA A 221 -13.33 -9.02 5.72
C ALA A 221 -12.10 -8.12 5.80
N SER A 222 -12.15 -6.94 5.18
CA SER A 222 -11.22 -5.87 5.48
C SER A 222 -11.61 -5.18 6.80
N GLY A 223 -10.61 -4.82 7.60
CA GLY A 223 -10.80 -3.85 8.68
C GLY A 223 -11.04 -2.45 8.12
N LEU A 224 -11.27 -1.47 9.00
CA LEU A 224 -11.65 -0.12 8.60
C LEU A 224 -10.49 0.64 7.95
N LEU A 225 -9.24 0.39 8.37
CA LEU A 225 -8.06 1.00 7.74
C LEU A 225 -7.91 0.47 6.32
N VAL A 226 -7.90 -0.86 6.14
CA VAL A 226 -7.80 -1.45 4.80
C VAL A 226 -8.98 -1.05 3.92
N ALA A 227 -10.21 -1.02 4.45
CA ALA A 227 -11.38 -0.57 3.70
C ALA A 227 -11.23 0.87 3.17
N LYS A 228 -10.67 1.77 4.00
CA LYS A 228 -10.38 3.16 3.61
C LYS A 228 -9.34 3.23 2.50
N GLU A 229 -8.26 2.45 2.60
CA GLU A 229 -7.23 2.36 1.56
C GLU A 229 -7.82 1.83 0.24
N LEU A 230 -8.55 0.71 0.28
CA LEU A 230 -9.20 0.13 -0.90
C LEU A 230 -10.17 1.13 -1.56
N THR A 231 -10.94 1.88 -0.75
CA THR A 231 -11.85 2.92 -1.26
C THR A 231 -11.09 4.08 -1.92
N ALA A 232 -9.98 4.52 -1.33
CA ALA A 232 -9.15 5.58 -1.89
C ALA A 232 -8.52 5.14 -3.22
N PHE A 233 -7.97 3.93 -3.28
CA PHE A 233 -7.39 3.37 -4.50
C PHE A 233 -8.45 3.12 -5.59
N ALA A 234 -9.65 2.65 -5.23
CA ALA A 234 -10.74 2.45 -6.19
C ALA A 234 -11.13 3.76 -6.90
N LYS A 235 -11.25 4.86 -6.14
CA LYS A 235 -11.54 6.20 -6.70
C LYS A 235 -10.47 6.65 -7.69
N ILE A 236 -9.23 6.22 -7.50
CA ILE A 236 -8.08 6.60 -8.33
C ILE A 236 -7.93 5.69 -9.55
N LEU A 237 -8.20 4.39 -9.41
CA LEU A 237 -7.87 3.39 -10.42
C LEU A 237 -9.05 2.98 -11.30
N ASP A 238 -10.28 2.99 -10.79
CA ASP A 238 -11.45 2.52 -11.55
C ASP A 238 -12.11 3.67 -12.33
N THR A 239 -12.41 4.77 -11.64
CA THR A 239 -13.10 5.94 -12.25
C THR A 239 -12.56 7.27 -11.69
N PRO A 240 -11.29 7.61 -11.97
CA PRO A 240 -10.73 8.86 -11.47
C PRO A 240 -11.37 10.08 -12.10
N VAL A 241 -11.56 11.13 -11.29
CA VAL A 241 -12.03 12.42 -11.79
C VAL A 241 -10.88 13.08 -12.55
N LYS A 242 -11.07 13.27 -13.85
CA LYS A 242 -10.09 13.92 -14.73
C LYS A 242 -10.05 15.45 -14.53
N PRO A 243 -8.92 16.12 -14.76
CA PRO A 243 -7.62 15.53 -15.13
C PRO A 243 -6.92 14.81 -13.98
N VAL A 244 -6.27 13.69 -14.28
CA VAL A 244 -5.48 12.88 -13.36
C VAL A 244 -4.00 13.19 -13.55
N LEU A 245 -3.33 13.54 -12.45
CA LEU A 245 -1.90 13.83 -12.41
C LEU A 245 -1.16 12.78 -11.58
N ALA A 246 -0.11 12.19 -12.16
CA ALA A 246 0.93 11.50 -11.41
C ALA A 246 2.10 12.43 -11.10
N ILE A 247 2.58 12.44 -9.87
CA ILE A 247 3.81 13.13 -9.46
C ILE A 247 4.79 12.05 -9.02
N LEU A 248 5.85 11.84 -9.79
CA LEU A 248 6.84 10.80 -9.55
C LEU A 248 8.19 11.45 -9.30
N GLY A 249 8.83 11.07 -8.20
CA GLY A 249 10.17 11.54 -7.85
C GLY A 249 10.99 10.47 -7.15
N GLY A 250 12.22 10.80 -6.77
CA GLY A 250 13.20 9.89 -6.19
C GLY A 250 14.49 9.80 -7.00
N ALA A 251 15.35 8.85 -6.64
CA ALA A 251 16.73 8.80 -7.12
C ALA A 251 16.91 8.07 -8.46
N LYS A 252 16.22 6.95 -8.69
CA LYS A 252 16.46 6.04 -9.82
C LYS A 252 15.21 5.82 -10.66
N VAL A 253 15.40 5.69 -11.98
CA VAL A 253 14.33 5.40 -12.94
C VAL A 253 13.99 3.91 -12.93
N SER A 254 15.01 3.05 -12.85
CA SER A 254 14.92 1.58 -12.83
C SER A 254 13.93 1.04 -11.80
N ASP A 255 13.93 1.61 -10.60
CA ASP A 255 13.01 1.25 -9.51
C ASP A 255 11.53 1.60 -9.80
N LYS A 256 11.27 2.47 -10.79
CA LYS A 256 9.95 3.02 -11.10
C LYS A 256 9.43 2.71 -12.50
N ILE A 257 10.15 1.92 -13.30
CA ILE A 257 9.76 1.61 -14.70
C ILE A 257 8.33 1.06 -14.75
N LEU A 258 8.05 0.00 -13.98
CA LEU A 258 6.73 -0.64 -13.96
C LEU A 258 5.63 0.31 -13.48
N LEU A 259 5.95 1.20 -12.54
CA LEU A 259 5.01 2.20 -12.05
C LEU A 259 4.69 3.22 -13.17
N ILE A 260 5.72 3.77 -13.82
CA ILE A 260 5.53 4.73 -14.92
C ILE A 260 4.73 4.06 -16.04
N GLU A 261 5.13 2.87 -16.50
CA GLU A 261 4.47 2.16 -17.59
C GLU A 261 2.98 1.93 -17.31
N ASN A 262 2.62 1.51 -16.10
CA ASN A 262 1.22 1.28 -15.70
C ASN A 262 0.43 2.58 -15.50
N MET A 263 1.09 3.68 -15.15
CA MET A 263 0.43 4.97 -14.92
C MET A 263 0.19 5.74 -16.22
N LEU A 264 1.04 5.58 -17.23
CA LEU A 264 0.86 6.20 -18.56
C LEU A 264 -0.46 5.80 -19.24
N ASP A 265 -1.03 4.64 -18.91
CA ASP A 265 -2.32 4.21 -19.44
C ASP A 265 -3.53 4.84 -18.71
N LYS A 266 -3.29 5.59 -17.62
CA LYS A 266 -4.33 6.01 -16.66
C LYS A 266 -4.36 7.51 -16.39
N VAL A 267 -3.22 8.19 -16.50
CA VAL A 267 -3.10 9.61 -16.14
C VAL A 267 -3.19 10.51 -17.37
N ASP A 268 -3.61 11.75 -17.18
CA ASP A 268 -3.62 12.77 -18.22
C ASP A 268 -2.30 13.58 -18.21
N LYS A 269 -1.68 13.72 -17.03
CA LYS A 269 -0.40 14.40 -16.83
C LYS A 269 0.54 13.61 -15.92
N MET A 270 1.85 13.76 -16.13
CA MET A 270 2.86 13.18 -15.27
C MET A 270 4.02 14.15 -15.04
N ILE A 271 4.23 14.55 -13.79
CA ILE A 271 5.43 15.24 -13.34
C ILE A 271 6.48 14.19 -13.00
N ILE A 272 7.70 14.37 -13.51
CA ILE A 272 8.88 13.56 -13.16
C ILE A 272 9.95 14.48 -12.58
N GLY A 273 10.27 14.32 -11.29
CA GLY A 273 11.25 15.13 -10.57
C GLY A 273 12.29 14.31 -9.81
N GLY A 274 13.01 14.97 -8.89
CA GLY A 274 14.10 14.35 -8.13
C GLY A 274 15.30 13.96 -8.99
N GLY A 275 16.19 13.15 -8.42
CA GLY A 275 17.40 12.68 -9.12
C GLY A 275 17.12 11.92 -10.43
N MET A 276 15.99 11.22 -10.50
CA MET A 276 15.62 10.47 -11.71
C MET A 276 15.32 11.38 -12.92
N ALA A 277 14.95 12.65 -12.70
CA ALA A 277 14.69 13.60 -13.79
C ALA A 277 15.95 13.87 -14.63
N PHE A 278 17.15 13.86 -14.03
CA PHE A 278 18.40 14.07 -14.77
C PHE A 278 18.68 12.94 -15.78
N THR A 279 18.23 11.71 -15.50
CA THR A 279 18.31 10.61 -16.46
C THR A 279 17.39 10.85 -17.65
N PHE A 280 16.16 11.34 -17.42
CA PHE A 280 15.26 11.73 -18.51
C PHE A 280 15.88 12.86 -19.34
N LEU A 281 16.27 13.96 -18.70
CA LEU A 281 16.79 15.15 -19.37
C LEU A 281 18.09 14.91 -20.15
N LYS A 282 18.98 14.06 -19.63
CA LYS A 282 20.19 13.66 -20.37
C LYS A 282 19.85 12.89 -21.64
N VAL A 283 18.84 12.03 -21.62
CA VAL A 283 18.42 11.24 -22.79
C VAL A 283 17.57 12.06 -23.76
N THR A 284 16.63 12.88 -23.28
CA THR A 284 15.66 13.59 -24.13
C THR A 284 16.16 14.94 -24.63
N ASN A 285 17.02 15.61 -23.87
CA ASN A 285 17.50 16.97 -24.16
C ASN A 285 19.00 17.04 -24.38
N ASN A 286 19.73 15.91 -24.28
CA ASN A 286 21.20 15.87 -24.30
C ASN A 286 21.82 16.84 -23.27
N LEU A 287 21.17 16.97 -22.11
CA LEU A 287 21.57 17.91 -21.06
C LEU A 287 22.89 17.46 -20.42
N GLU A 288 23.83 18.40 -20.24
CA GLU A 288 24.97 18.20 -19.34
C GLU A 288 24.47 18.18 -17.89
N ILE A 289 24.79 17.11 -17.15
CA ILE A 289 24.25 16.89 -15.80
C ILE A 289 25.31 16.98 -14.70
N GLY A 290 26.56 17.33 -15.02
CA GLY A 290 27.67 17.32 -14.07
C GLY A 290 27.77 15.98 -13.33
N SER A 291 27.84 16.04 -12.00
CA SER A 291 27.86 14.90 -11.08
C SER A 291 26.47 14.47 -10.57
N SER A 292 25.38 14.90 -11.23
CA SER A 292 24.02 14.50 -10.85
C SER A 292 23.78 13.01 -11.07
N LEU A 293 22.79 12.46 -10.37
CA LEU A 293 22.44 11.04 -10.47
C LEU A 293 22.06 10.65 -11.91
N PHE A 294 22.72 9.61 -12.42
CA PHE A 294 22.42 9.01 -13.71
C PHE A 294 22.21 7.51 -13.57
N ASP A 295 21.04 7.03 -13.98
CA ASP A 295 20.68 5.62 -13.98
C ASP A 295 20.88 5.05 -15.39
N GLU A 296 22.01 4.41 -15.64
CA GLU A 296 22.36 3.87 -16.97
C GLU A 296 21.37 2.82 -17.47
N GLU A 297 20.87 1.95 -16.58
CA GLU A 297 19.87 0.94 -16.95
C GLU A 297 18.52 1.59 -17.22
N GLY A 298 18.14 2.57 -16.38
CA GLY A 298 16.95 3.39 -16.59
C GLY A 298 16.99 4.20 -17.89
N ALA A 299 18.15 4.74 -18.27
CA ALA A 299 18.32 5.55 -19.48
C ALA A 299 17.90 4.79 -20.75
N LYS A 300 18.15 3.47 -20.80
CA LYS A 300 17.80 2.62 -21.96
C LYS A 300 16.30 2.58 -22.22
N ILE A 301 15.46 2.75 -21.21
CA ILE A 301 14.00 2.65 -21.35
C ILE A 301 13.32 4.01 -21.58
N VAL A 302 14.00 5.12 -21.26
CA VAL A 302 13.43 6.49 -21.35
C VAL A 302 12.80 6.77 -22.73
N PRO A 303 13.44 6.47 -23.88
CA PRO A 303 12.83 6.74 -25.19
C PRO A 303 11.48 6.05 -25.36
N LYS A 304 11.38 4.78 -24.98
CA LYS A 304 10.14 3.99 -25.02
C LYS A 304 9.06 4.57 -24.13
N LEU A 305 9.42 5.06 -22.93
CA LEU A 305 8.46 5.69 -22.01
C LEU A 305 7.91 7.00 -22.58
N MET A 306 8.76 7.83 -23.20
CA MET A 306 8.34 9.09 -23.84
C MET A 306 7.47 8.84 -25.08
N GLU A 307 7.79 7.82 -25.88
CA GLU A 307 6.95 7.38 -27.00
C GLU A 307 5.58 6.90 -26.52
N LYS A 308 5.54 6.06 -25.47
CA LYS A 308 4.28 5.60 -24.88
C LYS A 308 3.47 6.77 -24.33
N ALA A 309 4.09 7.71 -23.62
CA ALA A 309 3.42 8.90 -23.11
C ALA A 309 2.76 9.70 -24.24
N LYS A 310 3.47 9.92 -25.35
CA LYS A 310 2.93 10.58 -26.54
C LYS A 310 1.77 9.79 -27.16
N ALA A 311 1.89 8.47 -27.27
CA ALA A 311 0.83 7.61 -27.82
C ALA A 311 -0.44 7.60 -26.95
N CYS A 312 -0.28 7.66 -25.63
CA CYS A 312 -1.36 7.75 -24.66
C CYS A 312 -1.90 9.18 -24.48
N GLY A 313 -1.29 10.20 -25.11
CA GLY A 313 -1.67 11.60 -24.96
C GLY A 313 -1.37 12.19 -23.59
N VAL A 314 -0.40 11.64 -22.86
CA VAL A 314 0.00 12.09 -21.53
C VAL A 314 0.96 13.27 -21.64
N GLU A 315 0.66 14.36 -20.94
CA GLU A 315 1.56 15.50 -20.79
C GLU A 315 2.67 15.18 -19.78
N ILE A 316 3.91 15.05 -20.24
CA ILE A 316 5.09 14.87 -19.38
C ILE A 316 5.65 16.24 -19.00
N VAL A 317 5.75 16.50 -17.69
CA VAL A 317 6.33 17.71 -17.12
C VAL A 317 7.67 17.35 -16.47
N LEU A 318 8.75 17.87 -17.04
CA LEU A 318 10.12 17.73 -16.52
C LEU A 318 10.60 19.09 -15.98
N PRO A 319 11.56 19.11 -15.04
CA PRO A 319 12.12 20.36 -14.54
C PRO A 319 12.91 21.07 -15.65
N VAL A 320 12.79 22.39 -15.68
CA VAL A 320 13.43 23.28 -16.67
C VAL A 320 14.60 24.07 -16.09
N ASP A 321 14.72 24.07 -14.76
CA ASP A 321 15.76 24.69 -13.97
C ASP A 321 15.96 23.93 -12.66
N PHE A 322 17.14 24.10 -12.06
CA PHE A 322 17.64 23.26 -10.98
C PHE A 322 18.38 24.10 -9.95
N VAL A 323 18.23 23.73 -8.69
CA VAL A 323 19.16 24.12 -7.63
C VAL A 323 20.29 23.10 -7.63
N THR A 324 21.52 23.58 -7.75
CA THR A 324 22.72 22.74 -7.84
C THR A 324 23.63 22.97 -6.64
N SER A 325 24.41 21.95 -6.31
CA SER A 325 25.39 22.00 -5.22
C SER A 325 26.70 21.35 -5.65
N SER A 326 27.83 21.80 -5.12
CA SER A 326 29.13 21.12 -5.30
C SER A 326 29.28 19.85 -4.45
N LYS A 327 28.42 19.66 -3.44
CA LYS A 327 28.45 18.51 -2.53
C LYS A 327 27.04 18.05 -2.17
N PHE A 328 26.92 16.77 -1.83
CA PHE A 328 25.71 16.22 -1.24
C PHE A 328 25.69 16.48 0.27
N GLY A 329 24.62 17.09 0.79
CA GLY A 329 24.43 17.39 2.21
C GLY A 329 24.64 18.86 2.57
N GLU A 330 24.90 19.10 3.86
CA GLU A 330 25.17 20.42 4.43
C GLU A 330 26.61 20.82 4.06
N ASP A 331 26.87 22.06 3.63
CA ASP A 331 28.19 22.63 3.24
C ASP A 331 28.60 22.58 1.75
N GLY A 332 27.67 22.32 0.83
CA GLY A 332 27.90 22.51 -0.60
C GLY A 332 27.77 23.97 -1.05
N ALA A 333 28.53 24.39 -2.07
CA ALA A 333 28.31 25.68 -2.71
C ALA A 333 27.05 25.59 -3.58
N ILE A 334 26.06 26.45 -3.31
CA ILE A 334 24.76 26.41 -3.99
C ILE A 334 24.77 27.35 -5.20
N GLU A 335 24.38 26.82 -6.36
CA GLU A 335 24.16 27.60 -7.58
C GLU A 335 22.80 27.23 -8.22
N THR A 336 22.51 27.84 -9.37
CA THR A 336 21.36 27.49 -10.19
C THR A 336 21.81 27.09 -11.58
N ALA A 337 21.02 26.22 -12.21
CA ALA A 337 21.21 25.78 -13.58
C ALA A 337 19.87 25.76 -14.32
N THR A 338 19.91 25.82 -15.64
CA THR A 338 18.74 25.75 -16.53
C THR A 338 18.95 24.67 -17.58
N LEU A 339 17.90 24.31 -18.32
CA LEU A 339 18.04 23.44 -19.48
C LEU A 339 19.04 23.98 -20.52
N ALA A 340 19.11 25.30 -20.68
CA ALA A 340 20.00 25.92 -21.65
C ALA A 340 21.46 25.93 -21.18
N SER A 341 21.70 26.11 -19.88
CA SER A 341 23.06 26.16 -19.34
C SER A 341 23.65 24.78 -19.04
N GLY A 342 22.81 23.77 -18.83
CA GLY A 342 23.24 22.51 -18.23
C GLY A 342 23.68 22.69 -16.77
N VAL A 343 24.04 21.56 -16.14
CA VAL A 343 24.70 21.50 -14.84
C VAL A 343 26.21 21.37 -15.07
N LYS A 344 26.97 22.33 -14.53
CA LYS A 344 28.43 22.40 -14.66
C LYS A 344 29.11 21.16 -14.11
N ASP A 345 30.30 20.86 -14.63
CA ASP A 345 31.16 19.81 -14.06
C ASP A 345 31.50 20.10 -12.59
N GLY A 346 31.58 19.05 -11.78
CA GLY A 346 31.74 19.14 -10.31
C GLY A 346 30.50 19.61 -9.53
N MET A 347 29.41 20.03 -10.20
CA MET A 347 28.12 20.35 -9.57
C MET A 347 27.12 19.21 -9.78
N MET A 348 26.14 19.10 -8.89
CA MET A 348 25.02 18.16 -9.01
C MET A 348 23.70 18.87 -8.72
N GLY A 349 22.65 18.58 -9.49
CA GLY A 349 21.31 19.07 -9.22
C GLY A 349 20.65 18.28 -8.11
N LEU A 350 20.12 18.99 -7.11
CA LEU A 350 19.53 18.41 -5.90
C LEU A 350 18.07 18.77 -5.70
N ASP A 351 17.60 19.88 -6.27
CA ASP A 351 16.19 20.29 -6.18
C ASP A 351 15.72 21.03 -7.44
N CYS A 352 14.40 21.18 -7.59
CA CYS A 352 13.76 21.94 -8.65
C CYS A 352 14.04 23.44 -8.50
N GLY A 353 14.38 24.11 -9.61
CA GLY A 353 14.48 25.57 -9.63
C GLY A 353 13.11 26.26 -9.59
N PRO A 354 13.09 27.60 -9.43
CA PRO A 354 11.86 28.39 -9.33
C PRO A 354 10.88 28.23 -10.49
N GLU A 355 11.36 28.11 -11.74
CA GLU A 355 10.48 27.96 -12.91
C GLU A 355 9.84 26.57 -12.94
N SER A 356 10.59 25.53 -12.59
CA SER A 356 10.10 24.16 -12.44
C SER A 356 9.03 24.07 -11.35
N ILE A 357 9.22 24.78 -10.23
CA ILE A 357 8.21 24.86 -9.16
C ILE A 357 6.92 25.50 -9.69
N LYS A 358 7.00 26.57 -10.49
CA LYS A 358 5.82 27.20 -11.10
C LYS A 358 5.10 26.25 -12.07
N LEU A 359 5.83 25.53 -12.91
CA LEU A 359 5.27 24.54 -13.84
C LEU A 359 4.55 23.40 -13.09
N ASN A 360 5.20 22.85 -12.06
CA ASN A 360 4.63 21.82 -11.21
C ASN A 360 3.35 22.32 -10.51
N ALA A 361 3.38 23.54 -9.95
CA ALA A 361 2.22 24.14 -9.30
C ALA A 361 1.06 24.38 -10.28
N ALA A 362 1.33 24.74 -11.53
CA ALA A 362 0.31 24.91 -12.56
C ALA A 362 -0.35 23.57 -12.92
N ALA A 363 0.44 22.51 -13.13
CA ALA A 363 -0.07 21.17 -13.40
C ALA A 363 -0.92 20.63 -12.23
N ILE A 364 -0.49 20.86 -10.98
CA ILE A 364 -1.24 20.50 -9.77
C ILE A 364 -2.60 21.22 -9.73
N LYS A 365 -2.62 22.55 -9.92
CA LYS A 365 -3.86 23.35 -9.89
C LYS A 365 -4.86 22.96 -10.98
N ALA A 366 -4.38 22.48 -12.12
CA ALA A 366 -5.21 22.03 -13.23
C ALA A 366 -5.84 20.63 -13.01
N SER A 367 -5.38 19.89 -11.99
CA SER A 367 -5.74 18.48 -11.78
C SER A 367 -6.87 18.31 -10.76
N LYS A 368 -7.70 17.28 -10.95
CA LYS A 368 -8.79 16.92 -10.03
C LYS A 368 -8.49 15.68 -9.20
N THR A 369 -7.65 14.79 -9.73
CA THR A 369 -7.12 13.63 -9.01
C THR A 369 -5.60 13.66 -9.07
N ILE A 370 -4.93 13.51 -7.93
CA ILE A 370 -3.46 13.58 -7.84
C ILE A 370 -2.95 12.33 -7.13
N ILE A 371 -1.94 11.70 -7.74
CA ILE A 371 -1.23 10.55 -7.18
C ILE A 371 0.22 10.95 -7.04
N TRP A 372 0.73 11.02 -5.82
CA TRP A 372 2.10 11.47 -5.55
C TRP A 372 2.94 10.34 -4.94
N ASN A 373 4.00 9.94 -5.66
CA ASN A 373 4.95 8.94 -5.21
C ASN A 373 6.40 9.40 -5.41
N GLY A 374 6.96 10.02 -4.37
CA GLY A 374 8.38 10.31 -4.25
C GLY A 374 8.69 11.81 -4.18
N PRO A 375 9.76 12.19 -3.46
CA PRO A 375 10.16 13.59 -3.30
C PRO A 375 10.71 14.18 -4.61
N MET A 376 10.61 15.50 -4.75
CA MET A 376 11.03 16.26 -5.95
C MET A 376 12.49 16.75 -5.90
N GLY A 377 13.12 16.65 -4.73
CA GLY A 377 14.49 17.07 -4.43
C GLY A 377 14.93 16.53 -3.05
N VAL A 378 16.17 16.80 -2.65
CA VAL A 378 16.76 16.41 -1.35
C VAL A 378 16.87 17.62 -0.43
#